data_AF-A0A0X8D2R9-F1
#
_entry.id   AF-A0A0X8D2R9-F1
#
_cell.length_a   1.000
_cell.length_b   1.000
_cell.length_c   1.000
_cell.angle_alpha   90.00
_cell.angle_beta   90.00
_cell.angle_gamma   90.00
#
_symmetry.space_group_name_H-M   'P 1'
#
loop_
_entity.id
_entity.type
_entity.pdbx_description
1 polymer ?
#
loop_
_entity_poly.entity_id
_entity_poly.type
_entity_poly.pdbx_seq_one_letter_code
_entity_poly.pdbx_strand_id
1 'polypeptide(L)' 'MIRETHTVTNQPKPLHPFNPLDIDLSLQDALAREKGAWGINQCREFAVLAGSEEALEHAERAARNQPRLHTHDRFGSK' A
#
# COMPACT_ATOMS: atom_id res chain seq x y z
N MET A 1 -28.63 25.45 3.38
CA MET A 1 -28.68 24.46 4.46
C MET A 1 -28.81 23.08 3.83
N ILE A 2 -27.77 22.25 3.92
CA ILE A 2 -27.90 20.83 3.55
C ILE A 2 -28.72 20.19 4.69
N ARG A 3 -29.89 19.63 4.39
CA ARG A 3 -30.65 18.83 5.35
C ARG A 3 -30.09 17.41 5.32
N GLU A 4 -29.63 16.91 6.47
CA GLU A 4 -29.28 15.50 6.62
C GLU A 4 -30.54 14.64 6.52
N THR A 5 -30.50 13.59 5.68
CA THR A 5 -31.64 12.67 5.47
C THR A 5 -31.64 11.48 6.42
N HIS A 6 -30.47 11.15 6.97
CA HIS A 6 -30.26 10.10 7.98
C HIS A 6 -28.86 10.25 8.59
N THR A 7 -28.63 9.58 9.71
CA THR A 7 -27.30 9.42 10.30
C THR A 7 -26.66 8.14 9.75
N VAL A 8 -25.43 8.24 9.26
CA VAL A 8 -24.66 7.07 8.83
C VAL A 8 -24.04 6.40 10.06
N THR A 9 -24.43 5.17 10.34
CA THR A 9 -23.91 4.35 11.44
C THR A 9 -23.18 3.12 10.91
N ASN A 10 -22.45 2.41 11.78
CA ASN A 10 -21.74 1.16 11.44
C ASN A 10 -20.70 1.30 10.31
N GLN A 11 -19.98 2.44 10.27
CA GLN A 11 -18.84 2.62 9.37
C GLN A 11 -17.56 2.14 10.08
N PRO A 12 -16.90 1.07 9.59
CA PRO A 12 -15.61 0.68 10.13
C PRO A 12 -14.57 1.75 9.81
N LYS A 13 -13.55 1.86 10.68
CA LYS A 13 -12.41 2.72 10.39
C LYS A 13 -11.57 2.10 9.27
N PRO A 14 -10.89 2.93 8.45
CA PRO A 14 -9.87 2.44 7.52
C PRO A 14 -8.82 1.60 8.25
N LEU A 15 -8.30 0.58 7.57
CA LEU A 15 -7.31 -0.34 8.13
C LEU A 15 -5.92 0.31 8.26
N HIS A 16 -5.56 1.20 7.33
CA HIS A 16 -4.29 1.90 7.31
C HIS A 16 -4.29 3.08 8.30
N PRO A 17 -3.12 3.45 8.84
CA PRO A 17 -1.82 2.79 8.69
C PRO A 17 -1.67 1.59 9.63
N PHE A 18 -0.99 0.53 9.17
CA PHE A 18 -0.58 -0.60 10.01
C PHE A 18 0.70 -1.23 9.47
N ASN A 19 1.41 -2.03 10.27
CA ASN A 19 2.55 -2.80 9.80
C ASN A 19 2.10 -4.20 9.35
N PRO A 20 2.14 -4.54 8.05
CA PRO A 20 1.70 -5.83 7.56
C PRO A 20 2.48 -7.02 8.12
N LEU A 21 3.78 -6.84 8.41
CA LEU A 21 4.60 -7.91 8.95
C LEU A 21 4.16 -8.28 10.37
N ASP A 22 3.80 -7.30 11.20
CA ASP A 22 3.49 -7.55 12.61
C ASP A 22 2.19 -8.35 12.82
N ILE A 23 1.27 -8.31 11.86
CA ILE A 23 0.01 -9.08 11.91
C ILE A 23 0.06 -10.42 11.16
N ASP A 24 1.06 -10.62 10.30
CA ASP A 24 1.22 -11.87 9.55
C ASP A 24 2.17 -12.83 10.27
N LEU A 25 1.61 -13.56 11.24
CA LEU A 25 2.34 -14.58 11.99
C LEU A 25 2.89 -15.70 11.09
N SER A 26 2.19 -16.03 10.00
CA SER A 26 2.64 -17.10 9.09
C SER A 26 3.89 -16.69 8.33
N LEU A 27 3.97 -15.42 7.91
CA LEU A 27 5.16 -14.86 7.28
C LEU A 27 6.33 -14.77 8.26
N GLN A 28 6.08 -14.34 9.51
CA GLN A 28 7.12 -14.31 10.55
C GLN A 28 7.71 -15.70 10.81
N ASP A 29 6.87 -16.73 10.94
CA ASP A 29 7.29 -18.11 11.12
C ASP A 29 8.06 -18.65 9.91
N ALA A 30 7.61 -18.31 8.69
CA ALA A 30 8.28 -18.69 7.46
C ALA A 30 9.70 -18.10 7.38
N LEU A 31 9.88 -16.82 7.73
CA LEU A 31 11.20 -16.18 7.76
C LEU A 31 12.14 -16.90 8.74
N ALA A 32 11.65 -17.32 9.91
CA ALA A 32 12.45 -18.09 10.86
C ALA A 32 12.81 -19.48 10.31
N ARG A 33 11.82 -20.23 9.80
CA ARG A 33 11.98 -21.60 9.30
C ARG A 33 12.94 -21.68 8.12
N GLU A 34 12.84 -20.75 7.18
CA GLU A 34 13.65 -20.72 5.96
C GLU A 34 15.00 -20.00 6.17
N LYS A 35 15.41 -19.79 7.42
CA LYS A 35 16.69 -19.14 7.80
C LYS A 35 16.81 -17.69 7.31
N GLY A 36 15.69 -17.01 7.08
CA GLY A 36 15.59 -15.58 6.76
C GLY A 36 15.58 -14.63 7.96
N ALA A 37 15.66 -15.16 9.20
CA ALA A 37 15.60 -14.36 10.43
C ALA A 37 16.64 -13.22 10.50
N TRP A 38 17.76 -13.34 9.78
CA TRP A 38 18.78 -12.27 9.69
C TRP A 38 18.23 -10.96 9.12
N GLY A 39 17.17 -11.01 8.30
CA GLY A 39 16.56 -9.86 7.64
C GLY A 39 15.33 -9.30 8.35
N ILE A 40 14.90 -9.86 9.49
CA ILE A 40 13.59 -9.54 10.08
C ILE A 40 13.42 -8.05 10.43
N ASN A 41 14.49 -7.39 10.88
CA ASN A 41 14.44 -5.96 11.20
C ASN A 41 14.24 -5.11 9.94
N GLN A 42 14.93 -5.45 8.85
CA GLN A 42 14.78 -4.78 7.56
C GLN A 42 13.37 -4.99 6.98
N CYS A 43 12.84 -6.21 7.08
CA CYS A 43 11.47 -6.50 6.69
C CYS A 43 10.46 -5.69 7.52
N ARG A 44 10.68 -5.55 8.83
CA ARG A 44 9.80 -4.76 9.70
C ARG A 44 9.82 -3.28 9.34
N GLU A 45 11.00 -2.71 9.13
CA GLU A 45 11.16 -1.31 8.70
C GLU A 45 10.48 -1.07 7.34
N PHE A 46 10.69 -1.97 6.37
CA PHE A 46 10.04 -1.89 5.07
C PHE A 46 8.52 -2.02 5.17
N ALA A 47 8.03 -2.92 6.02
CA ALA A 47 6.60 -3.15 6.17
C ALA A 47 5.87 -1.95 6.81
N VAL A 48 6.53 -1.18 7.69
CA VAL A 48 6.00 0.12 8.16
C VAL A 48 5.81 1.09 7.00
N LEU A 49 6.77 1.17 6.08
CA LEU A 49 6.65 2.03 4.89
C LEU A 49 5.54 1.53 3.96
N ALA A 50 5.51 0.23 3.67
CA ALA A 50 4.53 -0.39 2.78
C ALA A 50 3.08 -0.28 3.29
N GLY A 51 2.87 -0.28 4.60
CA GLY A 51 1.55 -0.14 5.20
C GLY A 51 1.13 1.29 5.56
N SER A 52 1.97 2.29 5.24
CA SER A 52 1.69 3.71 5.48
C SER A 52 0.56 4.25 4.59
N GLU A 53 -0.09 5.34 5.02
CA GLU A 53 -1.07 6.06 4.19
C GLU A 53 -0.44 6.60 2.90
N GLU A 54 0.83 7.03 2.96
CA GLU A 54 1.57 7.52 1.79
C GLU A 54 1.74 6.42 0.74
N ALA A 55 2.12 5.20 1.14
CA ALA A 55 2.24 4.08 0.20
C ALA A 55 0.89 3.73 -0.44
N LEU A 56 -0.21 3.80 0.32
CA LEU A 56 -1.55 3.60 -0.22
C LEU A 56 -1.91 4.69 -1.24
N GLU A 57 -1.63 5.97 -0.94
CA GLU A 57 -1.88 7.07 -1.87
C GLU A 57 -1.06 6.90 -3.16
N HIS A 58 0.22 6.53 -3.06
CA HIS A 58 1.06 6.24 -4.22
C HIS A 58 0.49 5.10 -5.06
N ALA A 59 0.01 4.02 -4.43
CA ALA A 59 -0.61 2.90 -5.12
C ALA A 59 -1.89 3.33 -5.85
N GLU A 60 -2.75 4.12 -5.22
CA GLU A 60 -3.96 4.65 -5.85
C GLU A 60 -3.63 5.56 -7.04
N ARG A 61 -2.64 6.44 -6.90
CA ARG A 61 -2.19 7.31 -7.98
C ARG A 61 -1.62 6.50 -9.14
N ALA A 62 -0.81 5.49 -8.88
CA ALA A 62 -0.28 4.60 -9.92
C ALA A 62 -1.40 3.85 -10.66
N ALA A 63 -2.41 3.35 -9.94
CA ALA A 63 -3.54 2.64 -10.53
C ALA A 63 -4.43 3.56 -11.39
N ARG A 64 -4.69 4.78 -10.92
CA ARG A 64 -5.52 5.78 -11.65
C ARG A 64 -4.77 6.39 -12.85
N ASN A 65 -3.44 6.49 -12.79
CA ASN A 65 -2.62 7.13 -13.81
C ASN A 65 -1.77 6.10 -14.57
N GLN A 66 -2.43 5.27 -15.39
CA GLN A 66 -1.73 4.26 -16.18
C GLN A 66 -0.70 4.91 -17.13
N PRO A 67 0.45 4.24 -17.35
CA PRO A 67 1.46 4.74 -18.27
C PRO A 67 0.90 4.87 -19.68
N ARG A 68 1.25 5.95 -20.37
CA ARG A 68 0.91 6.18 -21.77
C ARG A 68 2.12 5.88 -22.64
N LEU A 69 1.95 4.97 -23.59
CA LEU A 69 2.99 4.70 -24.58
C LEU A 69 3.08 5.90 -25.55
N HIS A 70 4.23 6.54 -25.58
CA HIS A 70 4.59 7.54 -26.57
C HIS A 70 5.68 6.94 -27.48
N THR A 71 5.29 6.51 -28.69
CA THR A 71 6.22 5.84 -29.63
C THR A 71 7.07 6.81 -30.43
N HIS A 72 6.60 8.04 -30.57
CA HIS A 72 7.28 9.10 -31.30
C HIS A 72 7.00 10.44 -30.62
N ASP A 73 7.92 11.38 -30.79
CA ASP A 73 7.73 12.75 -30.39
C ASP A 73 6.85 13.53 -31.39
N ARG A 74 6.66 14.83 -31.14
CA ARG A 74 5.83 15.71 -31.99
C ARG A 74 6.39 15.92 -33.40
N PHE A 75 7.62 15.49 -33.68
CA PHE A 75 8.28 15.60 -34.98
C PHE A 75 8.33 14.27 -35.73
N GLY A 76 7.80 13.20 -35.13
CA GLY A 76 7.85 11.86 -35.72
C GLY A 76 9.19 11.15 -35.53
N SER A 77 10.04 11.65 -34.64
CA SER A 77 11.25 10.93 -34.20
C SER A 77 10.85 9.90 -33.14
N LYS A 78 11.46 8.72 -33.20
CA LYS A 78 11.26 7.64 -32.21
C LYS A 78 11.92 7.98 -30.88
#